data_AF-A0A7R9Q9M1-F1
#
_entry.id   AF-A0A7R9Q9M1-F1
#
_cell.length_a   1.000
_cell.length_b   1.000
_cell.length_c   1.000
_cell.angle_alpha   90.00
_cell.angle_beta   90.00
_cell.angle_gamma   90.00
#
_symmetry.space_group_name_H-M   'P 1'
#
loop_
_entity.id
_entity.type
_entity.pdbx_description
1 polymer ?
#
loop_
_entity_poly.entity_id
_entity_poly.type
_entity_poly.pdbx_seq_one_letter_code
_entity_poly.pdbx_strand_id
1 'polypeptide(L)'
;MIWLVAGAFSVVVPTPTANAFDGQQLAIRDVVVVTIDFRGGVFGYLCTDRPDADANAGQWDQTMALNWTQQYITQFGGNPNNIVMFGDSSGSICVSANILSNISNVYISKAILQSGNNL
;
A
#
# COMPACT_ATOMS: atom_id res chain seq x y z
N MET A 1 8.87 -7.80 -7.36
CA MET A 1 8.89 -6.94 -6.17
C MET A 1 7.71 -6.01 -6.28
N ILE A 2 6.73 -6.12 -5.39
CA ILE A 2 5.53 -5.27 -5.42
C ILE A 2 5.89 -3.81 -5.12
N TRP A 3 5.19 -2.85 -5.74
CA TRP A 3 5.49 -1.43 -5.63
C TRP A 3 4.28 -0.57 -5.29
N LEU A 4 3.99 -0.49 -3.99
CA LEU A 4 2.82 0.19 -3.44
C LEU A 4 3.12 1.67 -3.20
N VAL A 5 2.98 2.51 -4.23
CA VAL A 5 3.03 3.96 -4.00
C VAL A 5 1.88 4.36 -3.09
N ALA A 6 2.18 4.68 -1.84
CA ALA A 6 1.23 5.33 -0.96
C ALA A 6 1.42 6.86 -1.04
N GLY A 7 0.54 7.51 -1.80
CA GLY A 7 0.35 8.96 -1.76
C GLY A 7 -0.30 9.36 -0.44
N ALA A 8 -0.07 10.59 -0.01
CA ALA A 8 -0.40 11.04 1.33
C ALA A 8 -1.83 10.76 1.78
N PHE A 9 -2.01 10.59 3.09
CA PHE A 9 -3.30 10.44 3.77
C PHE A 9 -4.36 11.50 3.40
N SER A 10 -4.05 12.46 2.54
CA SER A 10 -4.96 13.40 1.94
C SER A 10 -4.45 13.75 0.54
N VAL A 11 -5.39 13.87 -0.40
CA VAL A 11 -5.21 14.16 -1.83
C VAL A 11 -5.09 12.90 -2.70
N VAL A 12 -6.24 12.59 -3.29
CA VAL A 12 -6.45 11.73 -4.46
C VAL A 12 -5.64 12.31 -5.63
N VAL A 13 -4.33 12.06 -5.65
CA VAL A 13 -3.63 12.04 -6.93
C VAL A 13 -3.88 10.63 -7.46
N PRO A 14 -4.64 10.42 -8.55
CA PRO A 14 -4.82 9.09 -9.12
C PRO A 14 -3.45 8.53 -9.52
N THR A 15 -2.92 7.70 -8.63
CA THR A 15 -1.56 7.17 -8.63
C THR A 15 -1.22 6.41 -9.90
N PRO A 16 -2.15 5.66 -10.55
CA PRO A 16 -1.87 5.00 -11.83
C PRO A 16 -1.65 5.96 -13.01
N THR A 17 -2.03 7.24 -12.88
CA THR A 17 -2.08 8.19 -14.02
C THR A 17 -1.09 9.36 -13.91
N ALA A 18 -0.45 9.54 -12.76
CA ALA A 18 0.56 10.57 -12.58
C ALA A 18 1.94 10.05 -13.03
N ASN A 19 2.59 10.74 -13.97
CA ASN A 19 3.92 10.39 -14.50
C ASN A 19 5.00 10.13 -13.42
N ALA A 20 4.84 10.69 -12.22
CA ALA A 20 5.74 10.49 -11.09
C ALA A 20 5.75 9.06 -10.52
N PHE A 21 4.74 8.25 -10.85
CA PHE A 21 4.57 6.89 -10.33
C PHE A 21 4.56 5.82 -11.43
N ASP A 22 5.06 6.16 -12.62
CA ASP A 22 5.27 5.20 -13.70
C ASP A 22 6.26 4.10 -13.27
N GLY A 23 5.74 2.87 -13.16
CA GLY A 23 6.51 1.70 -12.74
C GLY A 23 7.45 1.16 -13.81
N GLN A 24 7.41 1.64 -15.06
CA GLN A 24 8.20 1.07 -16.17
C GLN A 24 9.70 1.02 -15.87
N GLN A 25 10.27 2.09 -15.30
CA GLN A 25 11.71 2.17 -14.99
C GLN A 25 12.15 1.19 -13.89
N LEU A 26 11.21 0.71 -13.09
CA LEU A 26 11.47 -0.34 -12.12
C LEU A 26 11.24 -1.72 -12.74
N ALA A 27 10.17 -1.88 -13.53
CA ALA A 27 9.80 -3.14 -14.16
C ALA A 27 10.93 -3.71 -15.06
N ILE A 28 11.75 -2.85 -15.68
CA ILE A 28 12.94 -3.28 -16.44
C ILE A 28 13.99 -4.03 -15.60
N ARG A 29 13.90 -3.98 -14.27
CA ARG A 29 14.80 -4.68 -13.33
C ARG A 29 14.27 -6.06 -12.93
N ASP A 30 13.44 -6.67 -13.77
CA ASP A 30 12.84 -8.00 -13.57
C ASP A 30 11.96 -8.08 -12.31
N VAL A 31 11.04 -7.10 -12.19
CA VAL A 31 10.10 -7.02 -11.07
C VAL A 31 8.70 -6.65 -11.54
N VAL A 32 7.69 -7.22 -10.89
CA VAL A 32 6.29 -6.83 -11.08
C VAL A 32 5.90 -5.68 -10.17
N VAL A 33 5.67 -4.49 -10.74
CA VAL A 33 5.23 -3.28 -10.04
C VAL A 33 3.70 -3.27 -9.91
N VAL A 34 3.19 -2.99 -8.70
CA VAL A 34 1.74 -2.96 -8.40
C VAL A 34 1.43 -1.72 -7.58
N THR A 35 0.87 -0.69 -8.21
CA THR A 35 0.37 0.50 -7.53
C THR A 35 -1.07 0.28 -7.06
N ILE A 36 -1.44 0.88 -5.93
CA ILE A 36 -2.80 0.76 -5.38
C ILE A 36 -3.35 2.14 -5.07
N ASP A 37 -4.67 2.27 -5.21
CA ASP A 37 -5.41 3.40 -4.68
C ASP A 37 -6.13 2.96 -3.39
N PHE A 38 -6.26 3.88 -2.44
CA PHE A 38 -7.01 3.68 -1.21
C PHE A 38 -7.70 4.96 -0.80
N ARG A 39 -8.74 4.86 0.04
CA ARG A 39 -9.46 6.04 0.51
C ARG A 39 -8.56 6.92 1.39
N GLY A 40 -8.56 8.22 1.10
CA GLY A 40 -7.88 9.26 1.88
C GLY A 40 -8.84 10.21 2.60
N GLY A 41 -8.29 11.12 3.41
CA GLY A 41 -9.06 12.12 4.15
C GLY A 41 -10.16 11.52 5.02
N VAL A 42 -11.30 12.23 5.13
CA VAL A 42 -12.45 11.77 5.93
C VAL A 42 -13.01 10.43 5.45
N PHE A 43 -12.93 10.13 4.15
CA PHE A 43 -13.46 8.88 3.61
C PHE A 43 -12.60 7.66 3.95
N GLY A 44 -11.32 7.86 4.24
CA GLY A 44 -10.40 6.79 4.64
C GLY A 44 -10.17 6.68 6.13
N TYR A 45 -10.29 7.78 6.87
CA TYR A 45 -9.75 7.88 8.22
C TYR A 45 -10.69 8.56 9.22
N LEU A 46 -11.98 8.71 8.89
CA LEU A 46 -12.96 9.10 9.90
C LEU A 46 -12.99 8.05 11.01
N CYS A 47 -12.85 8.50 12.25
CA CYS A 47 -12.95 7.68 13.46
C CYS A 47 -14.11 8.21 14.29
N THR A 48 -15.03 7.34 14.66
CA THR A 48 -16.20 7.67 15.48
C THR A 48 -16.43 6.58 16.52
N ASP A 49 -17.14 6.89 17.60
CA ASP A 49 -17.53 5.89 18.60
C ASP A 49 -18.73 5.04 18.18
N ARG A 50 -19.07 5.03 16.88
CA ARG A 50 -20.21 4.28 16.37
C ARG A 50 -19.81 2.85 15.99
N PRO A 51 -20.60 1.83 16.37
CA PRO A 51 -20.29 0.44 16.07
C PRO A 51 -20.47 0.05 14.59
N ASP A 52 -21.14 0.89 13.80
CA ASP A 52 -21.39 0.68 12.36
C ASP A 52 -20.38 1.41 11.45
N ALA A 53 -19.37 2.05 12.03
CA ALA A 53 -18.39 2.85 11.31
C ALA A 53 -16.97 2.57 11.82
N ASP A 54 -16.39 1.47 11.36
CA ASP A 54 -15.01 1.12 11.66
C ASP A 54 -14.04 2.19 11.13
N ALA A 55 -13.12 2.61 12.00
CA ALA A 55 -12.04 3.52 11.64
C ALA A 55 -11.03 2.85 10.68
N ASN A 56 -10.13 3.66 10.12
CA ASN A 56 -9.02 3.21 9.27
C ASN A 56 -9.45 2.47 8.00
N ALA A 57 -10.58 2.86 7.41
CA ALA A 57 -11.05 2.35 6.13
C ALA A 57 -9.96 2.37 5.03
N GLY A 58 -9.11 3.41 5.00
CA GLY A 58 -7.97 3.49 4.09
C GLY A 58 -6.86 2.45 4.35
N GLN A 59 -6.70 1.96 5.58
CA GLN A 59 -5.80 0.83 5.87
C GLN A 59 -6.43 -0.52 5.53
N TRP A 60 -7.74 -0.64 5.68
CA TRP A 60 -8.47 -1.82 5.23
C TRP A 60 -8.41 -1.97 3.71
N ASP A 61 -8.49 -0.88 2.96
CA ASP A 61 -8.29 -0.88 1.50
C ASP A 61 -6.90 -1.41 1.13
N GLN A 62 -5.85 -0.93 1.82
CA GLN A 62 -4.47 -1.40 1.59
C GLN A 62 -4.30 -2.88 1.95
N THR A 63 -4.91 -3.32 3.05
CA THR A 63 -4.89 -4.74 3.47
C THR A 63 -5.58 -5.63 2.44
N MET A 64 -6.73 -5.20 1.92
CA MET A 64 -7.44 -5.91 0.85
C MET A 64 -6.59 -5.98 -0.43
N ALA A 65 -5.92 -4.88 -0.80
CA ALA A 65 -5.05 -4.86 -1.97
C ALA A 65 -3.81 -5.74 -1.81
N LEU A 66 -3.21 -5.81 -0.61
CA LEU A 66 -2.13 -6.74 -0.29
C LEU A 66 -2.58 -8.20 -0.42
N ASN A 67 -3.76 -8.54 0.11
CA ASN A 67 -4.34 -9.87 -0.02
C ASN A 67 -4.61 -10.23 -1.49
N TRP A 68 -5.24 -9.33 -2.25
CA TRP A 68 -5.47 -9.51 -3.69
C TRP A 68 -4.14 -9.75 -4.42
N THR A 69 -3.13 -8.95 -4.11
CA THR A 69 -1.82 -9.09 -4.72
C THR A 69 -1.21 -10.46 -4.38
N GLN A 70 -1.22 -10.89 -3.13
CA GLN A 70 -0.73 -12.22 -2.77
C GLN A 70 -1.46 -13.35 -3.52
N GLN A 71 -2.77 -13.23 -3.70
CA GLN A 71 -3.58 -14.25 -4.38
C GLN A 71 -3.33 -14.33 -5.89
N TYR A 72 -3.10 -13.19 -6.55
CA TYR A 72 -3.15 -13.11 -8.02
C TYR A 72 -1.82 -12.78 -8.68
N ILE A 73 -0.79 -12.34 -7.95
CA ILE A 73 0.45 -11.84 -8.56
C ILE A 73 1.22 -12.88 -9.38
N THR A 74 1.01 -14.18 -9.12
CA THR A 74 1.59 -15.28 -9.92
C THR A 74 1.14 -15.24 -11.37
N GLN A 75 -0.08 -14.76 -11.64
CA GLN A 75 -0.63 -14.63 -12.99
C GLN A 75 0.07 -13.54 -13.81
N PHE A 76 0.78 -12.63 -13.14
CA PHE A 76 1.55 -11.54 -13.73
C PHE A 76 3.07 -11.82 -13.68
N GLY A 77 3.48 -13.04 -13.33
CA GLY A 77 4.90 -13.43 -13.22
C GLY A 77 5.58 -13.02 -11.91
N GLY A 78 4.83 -12.57 -10.90
CA GLY A 78 5.40 -12.23 -9.59
C GLY A 78 5.43 -13.40 -8.61
N ASN A 79 6.17 -13.23 -7.53
CA ASN A 79 6.29 -14.21 -6.45
C ASN A 79 5.49 -13.76 -5.22
N PRO A 80 4.42 -14.48 -4.83
CA PRO A 80 3.55 -14.10 -3.70
C PRO A 80 4.23 -14.27 -2.34
N ASN A 81 5.36 -14.98 -2.27
CA ASN A 81 6.16 -15.16 -1.04
C ASN A 81 7.29 -14.13 -0.92
N ASN A 82 7.40 -13.18 -1.85
CA ASN A 82 8.43 -12.14 -1.83
C ASN A 82 7.82 -10.77 -2.19
N ILE A 83 6.87 -10.36 -1.35
CA ILE A 83 6.19 -9.06 -1.45
C ILE A 83 7.03 -8.03 -0.71
N VAL A 84 7.36 -6.93 -1.38
CA VAL A 84 8.03 -5.78 -0.79
C VAL A 84 7.02 -4.64 -0.76
N MET A 85 6.78 -4.03 0.40
CA MET A 85 5.94 -2.83 0.50
C MET A 85 6.86 -1.63 0.77
N PHE A 86 6.67 -0.52 0.08
CA PHE A 86 7.42 0.70 0.38
C PHE A 86 6.58 1.93 0.08
N GLY A 87 6.99 3.08 0.58
CA GLY A 87 6.33 4.34 0.30
C GLY A 87 7.16 5.51 0.81
N ASP A 88 6.84 6.71 0.34
CA ASP A 88 7.51 7.95 0.75
C ASP A 88 6.61 8.82 1.62
N SER A 89 7.20 9.50 2.60
CA SER A 89 6.53 10.40 3.53
C SER A 89 5.37 9.69 4.25
N SER A 90 4.16 10.23 4.18
CA SER A 90 2.91 9.59 4.55
C SER A 90 2.71 8.17 4.00
N GLY A 91 3.23 7.84 2.83
CA GLY A 91 3.21 6.46 2.34
C GLY A 91 4.10 5.53 3.15
N SER A 92 5.23 6.03 3.63
CA SER A 92 6.08 5.32 4.57
C SER A 92 5.38 5.10 5.93
N ILE A 93 4.55 6.06 6.36
CA ILE A 93 3.68 5.89 7.53
C ILE A 93 2.68 4.74 7.26
N CYS A 94 2.03 4.68 6.10
CA CYS A 94 1.19 3.54 5.72
C CYS A 94 1.94 2.20 5.74
N VAL A 95 3.16 2.15 5.19
CA VAL A 95 4.00 0.95 5.19
C VAL A 95 4.28 0.50 6.63
N SER A 96 4.68 1.44 7.50
CA SER A 96 4.94 1.15 8.90
C SER A 96 3.69 0.65 9.65
N ALA A 97 2.50 1.20 9.35
CA ALA A 97 1.25 0.71 9.93
C ALA A 97 0.95 -0.74 9.51
N ASN A 98 1.20 -1.09 8.24
CA ASN A 98 0.91 -2.43 7.73
C ASN A 98 1.89 -3.49 8.26
N ILE A 99 3.18 -3.16 8.43
CA ILE A 99 4.12 -4.12 9.03
C ILE A 99 3.91 -4.30 10.54
N LEU A 100 3.32 -3.32 11.22
CA LEU A 100 2.95 -3.42 12.64
C LEU A 100 1.61 -4.14 12.87
N SER A 101 0.72 -4.12 11.87
CA SER A 101 -0.58 -4.78 11.95
C SER A 101 -0.44 -6.30 11.87
N ASN A 102 -1.00 -7.02 12.85
CA ASN A 102 -1.09 -8.49 12.83
C ASN A 102 -1.99 -9.04 11.70
N ILE A 103 -2.71 -8.18 10.99
CA ILE A 103 -3.62 -8.57 9.92
C ILE A 103 -2.94 -8.48 8.56
N SER A 104 -2.17 -7.41 8.31
CA SER A 104 -1.56 -7.18 7.00
C SER A 104 -0.09 -7.56 6.91
N ASN A 105 0.63 -7.68 8.02
CA ASN A 105 2.05 -8.06 8.00
C ASN A 105 2.30 -9.44 7.38
N VAL A 106 1.33 -10.35 7.44
CA VAL A 106 1.41 -11.70 6.87
C VAL A 106 1.57 -11.70 5.35
N TYR A 107 1.18 -10.61 4.68
CA TYR A 107 1.32 -10.45 3.23
C TYR A 107 2.64 -9.80 2.83
N ILE A 108 3.45 -9.30 3.77
CA ILE A 108 4.62 -8.46 3.49
C ILE A 108 5.89 -9.20 3.91
N SER A 109 6.79 -9.45 2.96
CA SER A 109 8.08 -10.08 3.23
C SER A 109 9.15 -9.08 3.63
N LYS A 110 9.13 -7.88 3.05
CA LYS A 110 10.11 -6.81 3.29
C LYS A 110 9.44 -5.44 3.20
N ALA A 111 10.02 -4.44 3.87
CA ALA A 111 9.54 -3.07 3.80
C ALA A 111 10.67 -2.07 3.53
N ILE A 112 10.37 -1.00 2.79
CA ILE A 112 11.26 0.17 2.63
C ILE A 112 10.48 1.42 3.03
N LEU A 113 11.06 2.19 3.95
CA LEU A 113 10.41 3.35 4.54
C LEU A 113 11.18 4.61 4.11
N GLN A 114 10.64 5.38 3.18
CA GLN A 114 11.29 6.59 2.68
C GLN A 114 10.70 7.80 3.41
N SER A 115 11.53 8.55 4.14
CA SER A 115 11.15 9.85 4.69
C SER A 115 9.92 9.88 5.64
N GLY A 116 9.64 8.79 6.37
CA GLY A 116 8.55 8.75 7.38
C GLY A 116 8.42 7.40 8.09
N ASN A 117 7.77 7.35 9.26
CA ASN A 117 7.36 6.13 9.98
C ASN A 117 6.30 6.48 11.06
N ASN A 118 5.74 5.48 11.76
CA ASN A 118 4.75 5.64 12.82
C ASN A 118 5.35 5.86 14.25
N LEU A 119 6.60 6.31 14.37
CA LEU A 119 7.26 6.58 15.66
C LEU A 119 7.22 8.07 16.04
#